data_AF-A0A430QF19-F1
#
_entry.id   AF-A0A430QF19-F1
#
_cell.length_a   1.000
_cell.length_b   1.000
_cell.length_c   1.000
_cell.angle_alpha   90.00
_cell.angle_beta   90.00
_cell.angle_gamma   90.00
#
_symmetry.space_group_name_H-M   'P 1'
#
loop_
_entity.id
_entity.type
_entity.pdbx_description
1 polymer ?
#
loop_
_entity_poly.entity_id
_entity_poly.type
_entity_poly.pdbx_seq_one_letter_code
_entity_poly.pdbx_strand_id
1 'polypeptide(L)'
;MIIGLALIAVGSWVTANDQSFVDTVQYFSSYNAIELQLYQGTSLIRYFSYAVIIIGSLLVVINFVGCWGVVIENRGLLMAWKDDYEKSITSRFVSKYRGTFGAFAISEFEDYSLKMDQLMIELECCGLQGSQDFSNTKSRWYQEGRKYSDGTTGDAIKIPPACCKYTSKDFWRKGMLFPFFQAN
;
A
#
# COMPACT_ATOMS: atom_id res chain seq x y z
N MET A 1 -21.93 -2.44 9.27
CA MET A 1 -22.76 -2.64 10.49
C MET A 1 -24.19 -3.06 10.17
N ILE A 2 -24.98 -2.22 9.49
CA ILE A 2 -26.43 -2.48 9.23
C ILE A 2 -26.65 -3.80 8.46
N ILE A 3 -25.88 -4.04 7.41
CA ILE A 3 -25.97 -5.29 6.61
C ILE A 3 -25.64 -6.53 7.46
N GLY A 4 -24.65 -6.44 8.36
CA GLY A 4 -24.30 -7.54 9.26
C GLY A 4 -25.40 -7.86 10.27
N LEU A 5 -26.08 -6.84 10.82
CA LEU A 5 -27.22 -7.03 11.71
C LEU A 5 -28.42 -7.67 10.98
N ALA A 6 -28.67 -7.27 9.73
CA ALA A 6 -29.72 -7.88 8.92
C ALA A 6 -29.45 -9.38 8.66
N LEU A 7 -28.20 -9.76 8.36
CA LEU A 7 -27.82 -11.15 8.16
C LEU A 7 -27.97 -11.99 9.44
N ILE A 8 -27.61 -11.45 10.60
CA ILE A 8 -27.79 -12.13 11.90
C ILE A 8 -29.28 -12.31 12.21
N ALA A 9 -30.12 -11.31 11.91
CA ALA A 9 -31.56 -11.39 12.13
C ALA A 9 -32.20 -12.47 11.23
N VAL A 10 -31.84 -12.50 9.95
CA VAL A 10 -32.33 -13.52 9.00
C VAL A 10 -31.84 -14.92 9.40
N GLY A 11 -30.56 -15.08 9.75
CA GLY A 11 -30.03 -16.36 10.22
C GLY A 11 -30.75 -16.84 11.48
N SER A 12 -30.90 -15.98 12.49
CA SER A 12 -31.61 -16.32 13.74
C SER A 12 -33.07 -16.70 13.48
N TRP A 13 -33.76 -16.04 12.54
CA TRP A 13 -35.12 -16.39 12.12
C TRP A 13 -35.18 -17.83 11.59
N VAL A 14 -34.26 -18.18 10.66
CA VAL A 14 -34.18 -19.52 10.07
C VAL A 14 -33.92 -20.59 11.13
N THR A 15 -33.11 -20.30 12.14
CA THR A 15 -32.82 -21.26 13.22
C THR A 15 -34.01 -21.45 14.17
N ALA A 16 -34.81 -20.40 14.40
CA ALA A 16 -35.97 -20.44 15.29
C ALA A 16 -37.19 -21.09 14.64
N ASN A 17 -37.43 -20.84 13.35
CA ASN A 17 -38.56 -21.39 12.62
C ASN A 17 -38.27 -21.46 11.11
N ASP A 18 -37.80 -22.62 10.67
CA ASP A 18 -37.41 -22.90 9.28
C ASP A 18 -38.62 -22.89 8.33
N GLN A 19 -39.79 -23.34 8.79
CA GLN A 19 -40.99 -23.46 7.95
C GLN A 19 -41.49 -22.10 7.45
N SER A 20 -41.64 -21.12 8.36
CA SER A 20 -42.11 -19.79 7.98
C SER A 20 -41.13 -19.02 7.10
N PHE A 21 -39.82 -19.31 7.20
CA PHE A 21 -38.84 -18.75 6.29
C PHE A 21 -38.99 -19.32 4.88
N VAL A 22 -39.12 -20.64 4.75
CA VAL A 22 -39.29 -21.31 3.44
C VAL A 22 -40.56 -20.83 2.75
N ASP A 23 -41.68 -20.72 3.47
CA ASP A 23 -42.95 -20.20 2.91
C ASP A 23 -42.81 -18.76 2.38
N THR A 24 -42.10 -17.92 3.12
CA THR A 24 -41.84 -16.53 2.74
C THR A 24 -40.93 -16.46 1.51
N VAL A 25 -39.85 -17.26 1.48
CA VAL A 25 -38.95 -17.32 0.32
C VAL A 25 -39.68 -17.85 -0.91
N GLN A 26 -40.56 -18.83 -0.77
CA GLN A 26 -41.39 -19.34 -1.86
C GLN A 26 -42.36 -18.27 -2.39
N TYR A 27 -42.95 -17.46 -1.50
CA TYR A 27 -43.78 -16.32 -1.89
C TYR A 27 -43.00 -15.32 -2.76
N PHE A 28 -41.75 -14.99 -2.39
CA PHE A 28 -40.89 -14.07 -3.16
C PHE A 28 -40.25 -14.71 -4.41
N SER A 29 -39.96 -16.02 -4.39
CA SER A 29 -39.21 -16.74 -5.44
C SER A 29 -40.09 -17.24 -6.60
N SER A 30 -41.38 -16.92 -6.61
CA SER A 30 -42.37 -17.28 -7.63
C SER A 30 -42.06 -16.76 -9.05
N TYR A 31 -40.94 -16.04 -9.26
CA TYR A 31 -40.48 -15.56 -10.56
C TYR A 31 -39.44 -16.45 -11.29
N ASN A 32 -38.74 -17.39 -10.63
CA ASN A 32 -37.74 -18.27 -11.28
C ASN A 32 -37.62 -19.61 -10.55
N ALA A 33 -38.47 -20.58 -10.91
CA ALA A 33 -38.52 -21.88 -10.25
C ALA A 33 -37.78 -22.97 -11.06
N ILE A 34 -36.46 -23.13 -10.84
CA ILE A 34 -35.72 -24.33 -11.31
C ILE A 34 -34.74 -24.89 -10.24
N GLU A 35 -34.32 -24.15 -9.22
CA GLU A 35 -33.20 -24.56 -8.32
C GLU A 35 -33.59 -24.95 -6.88
N LEU A 36 -34.87 -24.99 -6.50
CA LEU A 36 -35.28 -25.13 -5.08
C LEU A 36 -35.47 -26.57 -4.57
N GLN A 37 -35.41 -27.59 -5.44
CA GLN A 37 -35.61 -29.00 -4.99
C GLN A 37 -34.38 -29.61 -4.30
N LEU A 38 -33.18 -29.05 -4.51
CA LEU A 38 -31.98 -29.43 -3.76
C LEU A 38 -32.00 -28.88 -2.31
N TYR A 39 -32.85 -27.89 -2.03
CA TYR A 39 -32.87 -27.14 -0.77
C TYR A 39 -33.84 -27.72 0.29
N GLN A 40 -34.68 -28.70 -0.06
CA GLN A 40 -35.69 -29.28 0.85
C GLN A 40 -35.12 -30.13 2.01
N GLY A 41 -33.80 -30.32 2.09
CA GLY A 41 -33.15 -30.93 3.25
C GLY A 41 -33.10 -29.96 4.43
N THR A 42 -33.97 -30.15 5.43
CA THR A 42 -33.99 -29.37 6.69
C THR A 42 -32.63 -29.32 7.41
N SER A 43 -31.77 -30.32 7.18
CA SER A 43 -30.40 -30.37 7.69
C SER A 43 -29.44 -29.38 7.00
N LEU A 44 -29.57 -29.17 5.70
CA LEU A 44 -28.72 -28.27 4.91
C LEU A 44 -29.02 -26.80 5.23
N ILE A 45 -30.30 -26.46 5.37
CA ILE A 45 -30.78 -25.10 5.69
C ILE A 45 -30.22 -24.63 7.05
N ARG A 46 -30.22 -25.52 8.05
CA ARG A 46 -29.65 -25.22 9.36
C ARG A 46 -28.14 -24.97 9.31
N TYR A 47 -27.40 -25.75 8.51
CA TYR A 47 -25.96 -25.55 8.33
C TYR A 47 -25.64 -24.19 7.68
N PHE A 48 -26.35 -23.83 6.60
CA PHE A 48 -26.20 -22.52 5.97
C PHE A 48 -26.58 -21.36 6.90
N SER A 49 -27.63 -21.52 7.72
CA SER A 49 -28.01 -20.51 8.72
C SER A 49 -26.86 -20.22 9.70
N TYR A 50 -26.23 -21.26 10.26
CA TYR A 50 -25.09 -21.07 11.16
C TYR A 50 -23.90 -20.39 10.47
N ALA A 51 -23.61 -20.75 9.22
CA ALA A 51 -22.57 -20.09 8.44
C ALA A 51 -22.86 -18.58 8.25
N VAL A 52 -24.10 -18.21 7.93
CA VAL A 52 -24.52 -16.81 7.76
C VAL A 52 -24.45 -16.03 9.07
N ILE A 53 -24.80 -16.64 10.21
CA ILE A 53 -24.68 -16.00 11.53
C ILE A 53 -23.21 -15.74 11.86
N ILE A 54 -22.33 -16.72 11.65
CA ILE A 54 -20.88 -16.57 11.90
C ILE A 54 -20.30 -15.48 11.02
N ILE A 55 -20.56 -15.51 9.71
CA ILE A 55 -20.08 -14.50 8.76
C ILE A 55 -20.65 -13.11 9.11
N GLY A 56 -21.95 -13.03 9.43
CA GLY A 56 -22.61 -11.80 9.84
C GLY A 56 -21.99 -11.20 11.11
N SER A 57 -21.69 -12.03 12.12
CA SER A 57 -21.03 -11.60 13.36
C SER A 57 -19.61 -11.07 13.11
N LEU A 58 -18.82 -11.76 12.28
CA LEU A 58 -17.47 -11.30 11.89
C LEU A 58 -17.53 -9.95 11.19
N LEU A 59 -18.48 -9.77 10.27
CA LEU A 59 -18.69 -8.50 9.58
C LEU A 59 -19.09 -7.38 10.56
N VAL A 60 -19.90 -7.66 11.58
CA VAL A 60 -20.22 -6.65 12.62
C VAL A 60 -18.98 -6.26 13.41
N VAL A 61 -18.17 -7.22 13.85
CA VAL A 61 -16.94 -6.95 14.62
C VAL A 61 -15.92 -6.15 13.80
N ILE A 62 -15.65 -6.57 12.55
CA ILE A 62 -14.71 -5.87 11.66
C ILE A 62 -15.18 -4.43 11.40
N ASN A 63 -16.47 -4.24 11.12
CA ASN A 63 -17.02 -2.90 10.87
C ASN A 63 -17.06 -2.04 12.13
N PHE A 64 -17.23 -2.63 13.31
CA PHE A 64 -17.22 -1.90 14.57
C PHE A 64 -15.83 -1.39 14.90
N VAL A 65 -14.80 -2.24 14.79
CA VAL A 65 -13.39 -1.85 14.95
C VAL A 65 -12.98 -0.84 13.88
N GLY A 66 -13.41 -1.02 12.63
CA GLY A 66 -13.15 -0.06 11.55
C GLY A 66 -13.81 1.30 11.80
N CYS A 67 -15.08 1.32 12.20
CA CYS A 67 -15.80 2.56 12.49
C CYS A 67 -15.25 3.27 13.74
N TRP A 68 -14.89 2.50 14.77
CA TRP A 68 -14.26 3.03 15.99
C TRP A 68 -12.84 3.53 15.73
N GLY A 69 -12.08 2.84 14.87
CA GLY A 69 -10.75 3.25 14.44
C GLY A 69 -10.75 4.56 13.65
N VAL A 70 -11.72 4.73 12.74
CA VAL A 70 -11.90 5.97 11.97
C VAL A 70 -12.38 7.15 12.85
N VAL A 71 -13.22 6.90 13.86
CA VAL A 71 -13.68 7.95 14.80
C VAL A 71 -12.58 8.40 15.78
N ILE A 72 -11.58 7.54 16.05
CA ILE A 72 -10.41 7.85 16.89
C ILE A 72 -9.38 8.74 16.16
N GLU A 73 -9.50 8.94 14.85
CA GLU A 73 -8.69 9.92 14.11
C GLU A 73 -9.16 11.36 14.39
N ASN A 74 -8.72 11.88 15.54
CA ASN A 74 -8.71 13.31 15.80
C ASN A 74 -7.93 13.99 14.66
N ARG A 75 -8.56 14.88 13.87
CA ARG A 75 -7.93 15.51 12.68
C ARG A 75 -6.57 16.16 13.01
N GLY A 76 -6.38 16.61 14.24
CA GLY A 76 -5.09 17.13 14.73
C GLY A 76 -3.99 16.07 14.81
N LEU A 77 -4.32 14.83 15.15
CA LEU A 77 -3.36 13.72 15.17
C LEU A 77 -2.86 13.40 13.76
N LEU A 78 -3.75 13.35 12.76
CA LEU A 78 -3.36 13.12 11.37
C LEU A 78 -2.44 14.20 10.81
N MET A 79 -2.71 15.48 11.11
CA MET A 79 -1.82 16.57 10.71
C MET A 79 -0.46 16.48 11.43
N ALA A 80 -0.45 16.19 12.74
CA ALA A 80 0.79 16.01 13.49
C ALA A 80 1.64 14.83 12.97
N TRP A 81 1.00 13.73 12.59
CA TRP A 81 1.69 12.58 11.99
C TRP A 81 2.28 12.90 10.61
N LYS A 82 1.57 13.66 9.77
CA LYS A 82 2.09 14.11 8.48
C LYS A 82 3.33 15.00 8.67
N ASP A 83 3.27 15.95 9.58
CA ASP A 83 4.38 16.87 9.86
C ASP A 83 5.61 16.14 10.43
N ASP A 84 5.39 15.17 11.33
CA ASP A 84 6.48 14.36 11.89
C ASP A 84 7.12 13.44 10.83
N TYR A 85 6.28 12.85 9.97
CA TYR A 85 6.72 12.01 8.86
C TYR A 85 7.58 12.78 7.85
N GLU A 86 7.16 14.00 7.46
CA GLU A 86 7.91 14.84 6.52
C GLU A 86 9.28 15.23 7.07
N LYS A 87 9.37 15.57 8.35
CA LYS A 87 10.66 15.86 9.03
C LYS A 87 11.56 14.64 9.09
N SER A 88 10.99 13.47 9.41
CA SER A 88 11.73 12.20 9.50
C SER A 88 12.34 11.80 8.15
N ILE A 89 11.57 11.90 7.06
CA ILE A 89 12.07 11.60 5.71
C ILE A 89 13.15 12.60 5.29
N THR A 90 12.90 13.90 5.48
CA THR A 90 13.86 14.94 5.10
C THR A 90 15.19 14.75 5.81
N SER A 91 15.18 14.43 7.10
CA SER A 91 16.38 14.13 7.87
C SER A 91 17.14 12.91 7.33
N ARG A 92 16.43 11.83 6.99
CA ARG A 92 17.04 10.62 6.38
C ARG A 92 17.63 10.92 5.01
N PHE A 93 16.94 11.70 4.20
CA PHE A 93 17.40 12.07 2.87
C PHE A 93 18.70 12.88 2.97
N VAL A 94 18.71 13.95 3.77
CA VAL A 94 19.90 14.79 3.97
C VAL A 94 21.08 13.99 4.54
N SER A 95 20.83 13.06 5.47
CA SER A 95 21.89 12.32 6.18
C SER A 95 22.39 11.05 5.49
N LYS A 96 21.64 10.48 4.54
CA LYS A 96 21.98 9.20 3.90
C LYS A 96 22.05 9.25 2.39
N TYR A 97 21.34 10.15 1.71
CA TYR A 97 21.35 10.18 0.25
C TYR A 97 22.67 10.74 -0.29
N ARG A 98 23.37 9.95 -1.10
CA ARG A 98 24.58 10.35 -1.84
C ARG A 98 24.49 10.11 -3.35
N GLY A 99 23.42 9.47 -3.82
CA GLY A 99 23.27 9.07 -5.22
C GLY A 99 24.14 7.85 -5.54
N THR A 100 23.55 6.87 -6.23
CA THR A 100 24.22 5.64 -6.65
C THR A 100 24.74 5.76 -8.08
N PHE A 101 24.06 6.53 -8.92
CA PHE A 101 24.48 6.74 -10.30
C PHE A 101 25.60 7.79 -10.37
N GLY A 102 26.84 7.31 -10.48
CA GLY A 102 28.04 8.09 -10.77
C GLY A 102 29.07 8.19 -9.64
N ALA A 103 28.74 7.82 -8.40
CA ALA A 103 29.69 7.81 -7.30
C ALA A 103 30.73 6.67 -7.45
N PHE A 104 32.01 7.02 -7.48
CA PHE A 104 33.12 6.07 -7.49
C PHE A 104 33.15 5.28 -6.18
N ALA A 105 33.22 3.96 -6.29
CA ALA A 105 33.08 2.97 -5.21
C ALA A 105 31.68 2.89 -4.58
N ILE A 106 30.77 2.20 -5.27
CA ILE A 106 29.57 1.61 -4.65
C ILE A 106 30.06 0.58 -3.63
N SER A 107 30.30 1.00 -2.39
CA SER A 107 30.28 0.02 -1.30
C SER A 107 28.89 -0.60 -1.24
N GLU A 108 28.82 -1.87 -0.89
CA GLU A 108 27.62 -2.71 -0.78
C GLU A 108 26.50 -2.16 0.15
N PHE A 109 26.70 -0.97 0.74
CA PHE A 109 25.99 -0.45 1.90
C PHE A 109 25.19 0.85 1.70
N GLU A 110 24.80 1.21 0.48
CA GLU A 110 23.88 2.34 0.27
C GLU A 110 22.59 1.97 -0.49
N ASP A 111 21.93 0.91 -0.03
CA ASP A 111 20.55 0.52 -0.42
C ASP A 111 19.57 1.72 -0.41
N TYR A 112 19.79 2.70 0.48
CA TYR A 112 18.98 3.91 0.54
C TYR A 112 19.14 4.82 -0.69
N SER A 113 20.38 5.10 -1.12
CA SER A 113 20.64 5.94 -2.30
C SER A 113 20.08 5.29 -3.56
N LEU A 114 20.24 3.97 -3.70
CA LEU A 114 19.71 3.20 -4.83
C LEU A 114 18.18 3.26 -4.91
N LYS A 115 17.50 3.00 -3.79
CA LYS A 115 16.03 3.06 -3.71
C LYS A 115 15.51 4.46 -3.99
N MET A 116 16.18 5.48 -3.49
CA MET A 116 15.79 6.87 -3.75
C MET A 116 15.99 7.25 -5.22
N ASP A 117 17.08 6.82 -5.85
CA ASP A 117 17.29 7.01 -7.29
C ASP A 117 16.21 6.29 -8.12
N GLN A 118 15.86 5.06 -7.74
CA GLN A 118 14.77 4.31 -8.39
C GLN A 118 13.42 5.03 -8.25
N LEU A 119 13.10 5.57 -7.07
CA LEU A 119 11.87 6.32 -6.83
C LEU A 119 11.81 7.62 -7.65
N MET A 120 12.92 8.37 -7.72
CA MET A 120 12.99 9.60 -8.53
C MET A 120 12.76 9.31 -10.02
N ILE A 121 13.29 8.21 -10.53
CA ILE A 121 13.10 7.78 -11.92
C ILE A 121 11.66 7.29 -12.16
N GLU A 122 11.12 6.44 -11.28
CA GLU A 122 9.79 5.84 -11.46
C GLU A 122 8.68 6.88 -11.40
N LEU A 123 8.79 7.82 -10.44
CA LEU A 123 7.83 8.89 -10.19
C LEU A 123 8.08 10.15 -11.02
N GLU A 124 9.15 10.16 -11.82
CA GLU A 124 9.57 11.31 -12.64
C GLU A 124 9.69 12.60 -11.81
N CYS A 125 10.20 12.47 -10.58
CA CYS A 125 10.38 13.55 -9.63
C CYS A 125 11.86 13.77 -9.30
N CYS A 126 12.17 14.89 -8.66
CA CYS A 126 13.54 15.23 -8.29
C CYS A 126 13.57 15.71 -6.84
N GLY A 127 14.17 14.91 -5.95
CA GLY A 127 14.18 15.20 -4.52
C GLY A 127 12.84 14.91 -3.84
N LEU A 128 12.68 15.42 -2.63
CA LEU A 128 11.47 15.32 -1.82
C LEU A 128 10.49 16.46 -2.13
N GLN A 129 11.01 17.69 -2.13
CA GLN A 129 10.26 18.93 -2.42
C GLN A 129 10.66 19.53 -3.77
N GLY A 130 11.76 19.07 -4.38
CA GLY A 130 12.22 19.52 -5.68
C GLY A 130 13.75 19.53 -5.81
N SER A 131 14.23 20.05 -6.93
CA SER A 131 15.68 20.14 -7.22
C SER A 131 16.46 20.98 -6.20
N GLN A 132 15.79 21.83 -5.42
CA GLN A 132 16.38 22.62 -4.35
C GLN A 132 16.94 21.76 -3.22
N ASP A 133 16.45 20.54 -3.01
CA ASP A 133 16.90 19.67 -1.91
C ASP A 133 18.40 19.32 -2.02
N PHE A 134 18.93 19.36 -3.24
CA PHE A 134 20.33 19.08 -3.55
C PHE A 134 21.25 20.29 -3.35
N SER A 135 20.71 21.47 -3.09
CA SER A 135 21.49 22.68 -2.79
C SER A 135 21.92 22.78 -1.33
N ASN A 136 21.40 21.90 -0.45
CA ASN A 136 21.70 21.90 0.97
C ASN A 136 23.15 21.45 1.24
N THR A 137 23.99 22.38 1.70
CA THR A 137 25.42 22.14 2.02
C THR A 137 25.66 21.15 3.15
N LYS A 138 24.64 20.89 3.98
CA LYS A 138 24.69 19.90 5.07
C LYS A 138 24.32 18.49 4.61
N SER A 139 23.82 18.33 3.39
CA SER A 139 23.46 17.00 2.87
C SER A 139 24.70 16.19 2.51
N ARG A 140 24.60 14.88 2.67
CA ARG A 140 25.62 13.94 2.21
C ARG A 140 25.83 14.01 0.70
N TRP A 141 24.77 14.28 -0.06
CA TRP A 141 24.87 14.57 -1.50
C TRP A 141 25.88 15.69 -1.77
N TYR A 142 25.72 16.83 -1.09
CA TYR A 142 26.60 17.99 -1.30
C TYR A 142 28.05 17.70 -0.89
N GLN A 143 28.24 16.99 0.22
CA GLN A 143 29.56 16.73 0.79
C GLN A 143 30.34 15.63 0.04
N GLU A 144 29.63 14.60 -0.43
CA GLU A 144 30.25 13.35 -0.89
C GLU A 144 29.71 12.87 -2.24
N GLY A 145 28.43 13.06 -2.53
CA GLY A 145 27.75 12.52 -3.72
C GLY A 145 28.06 13.24 -5.05
N ARG A 146 28.50 14.50 -5.01
CA ARG A 146 28.84 15.30 -6.21
C ARG A 146 30.21 14.96 -6.79
N LYS A 147 30.44 13.68 -7.09
CA LYS A 147 31.70 13.18 -7.65
C LYS A 147 31.40 12.09 -8.66
N TYR A 148 31.84 12.29 -9.91
CA TYR A 148 31.75 11.30 -10.97
C TYR A 148 33.09 10.66 -11.29
N SER A 149 33.02 9.46 -11.88
CA SER A 149 34.19 8.68 -12.32
C SER A 149 34.98 9.34 -13.46
N ASP A 150 34.38 10.28 -14.18
CA ASP A 150 35.03 11.09 -15.22
C ASP A 150 35.89 12.24 -14.64
N GLY A 151 35.95 12.36 -13.31
CA GLY A 151 36.68 13.42 -12.61
C GLY A 151 35.89 14.73 -12.45
N THR A 152 34.67 14.81 -12.96
CA THR A 152 33.79 15.96 -12.69
C THR A 152 33.33 15.90 -11.23
N THR A 153 33.39 17.05 -10.55
CA THR A 153 33.07 17.15 -9.13
C THR A 153 32.44 18.50 -8.81
N GLY A 154 31.74 18.59 -7.66
CA GLY A 154 31.27 19.86 -7.10
C GLY A 154 30.16 20.51 -7.94
N ASP A 155 30.27 21.81 -8.21
CA ASP A 155 29.19 22.62 -8.82
C ASP A 155 28.90 22.29 -10.28
N ALA A 156 29.75 21.49 -10.93
CA ALA A 156 29.44 20.88 -12.22
C ALA A 156 28.30 19.85 -12.12
N ILE A 157 28.13 19.25 -10.93
CA ILE A 157 27.14 18.20 -10.64
C ILE A 157 26.15 18.75 -9.59
N LYS A 158 25.21 19.59 -10.04
CA LYS A 158 24.24 20.23 -9.13
C LYS A 158 23.18 19.26 -8.62
N ILE A 159 22.72 18.36 -9.48
CA ILE A 159 21.64 17.40 -9.22
C ILE A 159 22.06 15.99 -9.64
N PRO A 160 21.51 14.94 -9.02
CA PRO A 160 21.83 13.57 -9.37
C PRO A 160 21.28 13.19 -10.75
N PRO A 161 21.86 12.19 -11.45
CA PRO A 161 21.36 11.74 -12.75
C PRO A 161 19.93 11.23 -12.68
N ALA A 162 19.51 10.69 -11.52
CA ALA A 162 18.16 10.22 -11.29
C ALA A 162 17.09 11.33 -11.38
N CYS A 163 17.48 12.60 -11.14
CA CYS A 163 16.63 13.76 -11.39
C CYS A 163 16.55 14.16 -12.87
N CYS A 164 17.51 13.71 -13.67
CA CYS A 164 17.55 13.98 -15.10
C CYS A 164 16.76 12.93 -15.86
N LYS A 165 16.23 13.34 -17.01
CA LYS A 165 15.21 12.64 -17.81
C LYS A 165 15.71 11.31 -18.40
N TYR A 166 15.86 10.26 -17.59
CA TYR A 166 15.86 8.88 -18.05
C TYR A 166 14.46 8.59 -18.63
N THR A 167 14.30 8.83 -19.93
CA THR A 167 13.01 8.72 -20.64
C THR A 167 12.60 7.28 -20.96
N SER A 168 13.49 6.29 -20.82
CA SER A 168 13.16 4.88 -21.03
C SER A 168 13.13 4.09 -19.72
N LYS A 169 11.94 3.65 -19.30
CA LYS A 169 11.73 2.73 -18.15
C LYS A 169 12.11 1.28 -18.45
N ASP A 170 12.68 1.02 -19.64
CA ASP A 170 13.01 -0.33 -20.14
C ASP A 170 14.19 -1.00 -19.42
N PHE A 171 14.97 -0.23 -18.66
CA PHE A 171 16.05 -0.76 -17.82
C PHE A 171 15.50 -1.63 -16.67
N TRP A 172 14.38 -1.24 -16.05
CA TRP A 172 13.76 -1.97 -14.94
C TRP A 172 12.78 -3.06 -15.40
N ARG A 173 12.08 -2.83 -16.53
CA ARG A 173 11.08 -3.77 -17.08
C ARG A 173 11.69 -5.08 -17.58
N LYS A 174 12.99 -5.09 -17.93
CA LYS A 174 13.70 -6.29 -18.39
C LYS A 174 14.19 -7.21 -17.26
N GLY A 175 13.75 -7.00 -16.02
CA GLY A 175 13.92 -8.01 -14.97
C GLY A 175 15.38 -8.32 -14.65
N MET A 176 16.24 -7.31 -14.52
CA MET A 176 17.54 -7.47 -13.88
C MET A 176 17.42 -7.12 -12.39
N LEU A 177 16.84 -8.05 -11.64
CA LEU A 177 17.21 -8.24 -10.25
C LEU A 177 18.68 -8.71 -10.27
N PHE A 178 19.63 -7.86 -9.89
CA PHE A 178 21.08 -8.15 -9.80
C PHE A 178 21.77 -8.73 -11.07
N PRO A 179 22.52 -7.90 -11.81
CA PRO A 179 23.94 -8.27 -11.99
C PRO A 179 24.82 -7.01 -12.12
N PHE A 180 25.49 -6.60 -11.03
CA PHE A 180 26.70 -5.77 -11.15
C PHE A 180 27.93 -6.42 -10.49
N PHE A 181 27.83 -7.69 -10.11
CA PHE A 181 28.98 -8.58 -9.99
C PHE A 181 29.07 -9.44 -11.25
N GLN A 182 29.72 -8.92 -12.28
CA GLN A 182 30.52 -9.80 -13.11
C GLN A 182 31.81 -9.06 -13.46
N ALA A 183 32.83 -9.45 -12.72
CA ALA A 183 34.22 -9.17 -13.03
C ALA A 183 34.51 -9.56 -14.49
N ASN A 184 35.15 -8.65 -15.21
CA ASN A 184 36.23 -9.00 -16.11
C ASN A 184 37.26 -7.87 -16.07
#